data_AF-A0AAY5KM69-F1
#
_entry.id   AF-A0AAY5KM69-F1
#
_cell.length_a   1.000
_cell.length_b   1.000
_cell.length_c   1.000
_cell.angle_alpha   90.00
_cell.angle_beta   90.00
_cell.angle_gamma   90.00
#
_symmetry.space_group_name_H-M   'P 1'
#
loop_
_entity.id
_entity.type
_entity.pdbx_description
1 polymer ?
#
loop_
_entity_poly.entity_id
_entity_poly.type
_entity_poly.pdbx_seq_one_letter_code
_entity_poly.pdbx_strand_id
1 'polypeptide(L)' 'MSAPTANQRKECWGARDKLWKCLDDNRDNTSCEKFQKEFEVSCPAQWVKYFNKRRDFLKYKERMEKEGFEPAEGPKQSQS' A
#
# COMPACT_ATOMS: atom_id res chain seq x y z
N MET A 1 18.80 9.38 -13.91
CA MET A 1 18.96 8.46 -12.76
C MET A 1 19.38 7.10 -13.30
N SER A 2 20.39 6.48 -12.72
CA SER A 2 20.86 5.15 -13.11
C SER A 2 19.95 4.06 -12.58
N ALA A 3 19.82 2.94 -13.31
CA ALA A 3 19.06 1.80 -12.83
C ALA A 3 19.71 1.22 -11.56
N PRO A 4 18.93 0.88 -10.51
CA PRO A 4 19.46 0.29 -9.28
C PRO A 4 20.05 -1.11 -9.54
N THR A 5 21.13 -1.43 -8.84
CA THR A 5 21.78 -2.75 -8.88
C THR A 5 20.91 -3.84 -8.27
N ALA A 6 21.27 -5.12 -8.46
CA ALA A 6 20.55 -6.24 -7.86
C ALA A 6 20.49 -6.15 -6.32
N ASN A 7 21.59 -5.75 -5.68
CA ASN A 7 21.65 -5.60 -4.21
C ASN A 7 20.75 -4.46 -3.73
N GLN A 8 20.79 -3.30 -4.39
CA GLN A 8 19.90 -2.18 -4.07
C GLN A 8 18.42 -2.53 -4.25
N ARG A 9 18.08 -3.30 -5.28
CA ARG A 9 16.71 -3.81 -5.47
C ARG A 9 16.27 -4.72 -4.32
N LYS A 10 17.17 -5.62 -3.88
CA LYS A 10 16.91 -6.53 -2.76
C LYS A 10 16.70 -5.77 -1.46
N GLU A 11 17.52 -4.77 -1.18
CA GLU A 11 17.39 -3.89 -0.01
C GLU A 11 16.06 -3.13 -0.03
N CYS A 12 15.73 -2.49 -1.17
CA CYS A 12 14.47 -1.79 -1.34
C CYS A 12 13.25 -2.69 -1.09
N TRP A 13 13.22 -3.89 -1.68
CA TRP A 13 12.10 -4.82 -1.50
C TRP A 13 12.02 -5.33 -0.07
N GLY A 14 13.16 -5.57 0.58
CA GLY A 14 13.20 -5.91 2.00
C GLY A 14 12.64 -4.82 2.90
N ALA A 15 13.00 -3.55 2.66
CA ALA A 15 12.47 -2.41 3.40
C ALA A 15 10.95 -2.24 3.18
N ARG A 16 10.47 -2.42 1.94
CA ARG A 16 9.04 -2.44 1.61
C ARG A 16 8.31 -3.50 2.44
N ASP A 17 8.82 -4.73 2.47
CA ASP A 17 8.15 -5.84 3.14
C ASP A 17 8.08 -5.65 4.66
N LYS A 18 9.14 -5.09 5.28
CA LYS A 18 9.13 -4.71 6.70
C LYS A 18 8.06 -3.66 6.99
N LEU A 19 7.99 -2.61 6.17
CA LEU A 19 7.00 -1.55 6.32
C LEU A 19 5.58 -2.13 6.17
N TRP A 20 5.32 -2.89 5.11
CA TRP A 20 3.99 -3.45 4.86
C TRP A 20 3.55 -4.39 5.96
N LYS A 21 4.45 -5.24 6.46
CA LYS A 21 4.18 -6.09 7.62
C LYS A 21 3.80 -5.25 8.84
N CYS A 22 4.57 -4.21 9.15
CA CYS A 22 4.25 -3.31 10.26
C CYS A 22 2.85 -2.69 10.10
N LEU A 23 2.51 -2.19 8.92
CA LEU A 23 1.21 -1.56 8.64
C LEU A 23 0.04 -2.55 8.62
N ASP A 24 0.31 -3.84 8.44
CA ASP A 24 -0.71 -4.89 8.48
C ASP A 24 -0.94 -5.37 9.92
N ASP A 25 0.12 -5.41 10.73
CA ASP A 25 0.07 -5.81 12.15
C ASP A 25 -0.48 -4.70 13.06
N ASN A 26 -0.41 -3.43 12.64
CA ASN A 26 -0.80 -2.27 13.45
C ASN A 26 -2.01 -1.54 12.86
N ARG A 27 -2.90 -1.04 13.74
CA ARG A 27 -4.05 -0.20 13.35
C ARG A 27 -3.70 1.27 13.15
N ASP A 28 -2.54 1.72 13.65
CA ASP A 28 -2.06 3.09 13.53
C ASP A 28 -0.74 3.15 12.76
N ASN A 29 -0.66 4.08 11.81
CA ASN A 29 0.49 4.30 10.93
C ASN A 29 1.69 4.91 11.67
N THR A 30 1.48 5.60 12.80
CA THR A 30 2.55 6.25 13.56
C THR A 30 3.61 5.28 14.05
N SER A 31 3.21 4.05 14.39
CA SER A 31 4.10 2.99 14.88
C SER A 31 5.11 2.51 13.84
N CYS A 32 4.87 2.81 12.56
CA CYS A 32 5.68 2.33 11.44
C CYS A 32 6.59 3.41 10.83
N GLU A 33 6.65 4.62 11.41
CA GLU A 33 7.41 5.75 10.85
C GLU A 33 8.90 5.40 10.61
N LYS A 34 9.51 4.61 11.50
CA LYS A 34 10.88 4.12 11.32
C LYS A 34 11.04 3.32 10.03
N PHE A 35 10.13 2.39 9.76
CA PHE A 35 10.17 1.55 8.56
C PHE A 35 9.80 2.36 7.31
N GLN A 36 8.94 3.38 7.44
CA GLN A 36 8.62 4.32 6.36
C GLN A 36 9.89 5.05 5.89
N LYS A 37 10.66 5.59 6.84
CA LYS A 37 11.94 6.27 6.53
C LYS A 37 12.95 5.31 5.89
N GLU A 38 13.09 4.09 6.43
CA GLU A 38 13.98 3.05 5.86
C GLU A 38 13.59 2.72 4.42
N PHE A 39 12.29 2.58 4.15
CA PHE A 39 11.75 2.30 2.82
C PHE A 39 12.01 3.44 1.82
N GLU A 40 11.77 4.70 2.23
CA GLU A 40 11.98 5.86 1.36
C GLU A 40 13.45 6.10 1.01
N VAL A 41 14.37 5.81 1.94
CA VAL A 41 15.81 5.90 1.70
C VAL A 41 16.32 4.73 0.86
N SER A 42 15.79 3.53 1.06
CA SER A 42 16.28 2.31 0.39
C SER A 42 15.77 2.17 -1.05
N CYS A 43 14.69 2.89 -1.42
CA CYS A 43 14.02 2.73 -2.70
C CYS A 43 14.11 3.99 -3.58
N PRO A 44 14.23 3.84 -4.91
CA PRO A 44 14.01 4.95 -5.83
C PRO A 44 12.62 5.58 -5.63
N ALA A 45 12.51 6.90 -5.69
CA ALA A 45 11.25 7.62 -5.47
C ALA A 45 10.09 7.15 -6.38
N GLN A 46 10.39 6.77 -7.64
CA GLN A 46 9.36 6.20 -8.52
C GLN A 46 8.83 4.85 -8.03
N TRP A 47 9.70 4.02 -7.44
CA TRP A 47 9.29 2.73 -6.88
C TRP A 47 8.50 2.92 -5.59
N VAL A 48 8.89 3.87 -4.74
CA VAL A 48 8.09 4.28 -3.57
C VAL A 48 6.67 4.64 -3.99
N LYS A 49 6.52 5.53 -4.98
CA LYS A 49 5.22 5.93 -5.51
C LYS A 49 4.42 4.75 -6.07
N TYR A 50 5.06 3.85 -6.80
CA TYR A 50 4.43 2.65 -7.34
C TYR A 50 3.93 1.72 -6.22
N PHE A 51 4.79 1.41 -5.25
CA PHE A 51 4.45 0.49 -4.16
C PHE A 51 3.36 1.04 -3.25
N ASN A 52 3.36 2.34 -2.95
CA ASN A 52 2.27 2.95 -2.18
C ASN A 52 0.92 2.75 -2.86
N LYS A 53 0.82 3.10 -4.15
CA LYS A 53 -0.40 2.86 -4.95
C LYS A 53 -0.77 1.38 -5.01
N ARG A 54 0.23 0.49 -5.14
CA ARG A 54 0.02 -0.96 -5.18
C ARG A 54 -0.58 -1.46 -3.86
N ARG A 55 -0.07 -0.99 -2.72
CA ARG A 55 -0.60 -1.35 -1.39
C ARG A 55 -2.04 -0.90 -1.22
N ASP A 56 -2.34 0.36 -1.55
CA ASP A 56 -3.70 0.90 -1.44
C ASP A 56 -4.70 0.06 -2.25
N PHE A 57 -4.34 -0.27 -3.49
CA PHE A 57 -5.15 -1.14 -4.34
C PHE A 57 -5.32 -2.54 -3.75
N LEU A 58 -4.26 -3.14 -3.20
CA LEU A 58 -4.35 -4.47 -2.59
C LEU A 58 -5.23 -4.46 -1.34
N LYS A 59 -5.15 -3.42 -0.50
CA LYS A 59 -6.01 -3.30 0.68
C LYS A 59 -7.46 -2.99 0.33
N TYR A 60 -7.69 -2.21 -0.72
CA TYR A 60 -9.04 -2.03 -1.28
C TYR A 60 -9.60 -3.35 -1.80
N LYS A 61 -8.82 -4.08 -2.60
CA LYS A 61 -9.21 -5.40 -3.12
C LYS A 61 -9.51 -6.40 -1.98
N GLU A 62 -8.63 -6.48 -0.99
CA GLU A 62 -8.82 -7.34 0.19
C GLU A 62 -10.13 -7.02 0.94
N ARG A 63 -10.47 -5.73 1.06
CA ARG A 63 -11.74 -5.31 1.66
C ARG A 63 -12.94 -5.75 0.84
N MET A 64 -12.92 -5.51 -0.47
CA MET A 64 -14.03 -5.90 -1.37
C MET A 64 -14.23 -7.42 -1.41
N GLU A 65 -13.15 -8.20 -1.34
CA GLU A 65 -13.24 -9.67 -1.28
C GLU A 65 -13.81 -10.18 0.04
N LYS A 66 -13.60 -9.46 1.16
CA LYS A 66 -14.10 -9.84 2.50
C LYS A 66 -15.52 -9.35 2.79
N GLU A 67 -15.80 -8.09 2.45
CA GLU A 67 -17.07 -7.41 2.75
C GLU A 67 -18.11 -7.61 1.64
N GLY A 68 -17.69 -8.10 0.48
CA GLY A 68 -18.55 -8.20 -0.70
C GLY A 68 -18.71 -6.84 -1.40
N PHE A 69 -19.53 -6.84 -2.45
CA PHE A 69 -19.88 -5.62 -3.18
C PHE A 69 -21.17 -5.04 -2.61
N GLU A 70 -21.10 -3.87 -1.99
CA GLU A 70 -22.27 -3.06 -1.64
C GLU A 70 -22.70 -2.26 -2.88
N PRO A 71 -23.86 -2.55 -3.50
CA PRO A 71 -24.38 -1.72 -4.57
C PRO A 71 -24.64 -0.32 -4.02
N ALA A 72 -24.09 0.70 -4.67
CA ALA A 72 -24.46 2.08 -4.35
C ALA A 72 -25.99 2.21 -4.48
N GLU A 73 -26.68 2.75 -3.47
CA GLU A 73 -28.12 3.02 -3.54
C GLU A 73 -28.37 3.88 -4.80
N GLY A 74 -28.99 3.28 -5.82
CA GLY A 74 -29.43 4.00 -7.01
C GLY A 74 -30.45 5.07 -6.62
N PRO A 75 -30.66 6.11 -7.45
CA PRO A 75 -31.63 7.16 -7.14
C PRO A 75 -33.01 6.53 -6.90
N LYS A 76 -33.56 6.75 -5.69
CA LYS A 76 -34.90 6.29 -5.30
C LYS A 76 -35.92 6.92 -6.24
N GLN A 77 -36.35 6.17 -7.26
CA GLN A 77 -37.52 6.57 -8.05
C GLN A 77 -38.73 6.47 -7.13
N SER A 78 -39.23 7.64 -6.72
CA SER A 78 -40.53 7.79 -6.08
C SER A 78 -41.61 7.26 -7.02
N GLN A 79 -42.14 6.08 -6.73
CA GLN A 79 -43.35 5.61 -7.41
C GLN A 79 -44.52 6.47 -6.91
N SER A 80 -45.21 7.10 -7.87
CA SER A 80 -46.46 7.86 -7.69
C SER A 80 -47.63 6.94 -7.37
#